data_AF-A0A7V4G210-F1
#
_entry.id   AF-A0A7V4G210-F1
#
_cell.length_a   1.000
_cell.length_b   1.000
_cell.length_c   1.000
_cell.angle_alpha   90.00
_cell.angle_beta   90.00
_cell.angle_gamma   90.00
#
_symmetry.space_group_name_H-M   'P 1'
#
loop_
_entity.id
_entity.type
_entity.pdbx_description
1 polymer ?
#
loop_
_entity_poly.entity_id
_entity_poly.type
_entity_poly.pdbx_seq_one_letter_code
_entity_poly.pdbx_strand_id
1 'polypeptide(L)'
;MTSAQRLGSLIKSARDILRKDKGLSGDADRLPQLTWIMFLKFLDDLEKVRADEATLGGSKYKPIIEAPYRWRDWASPADGVTGDALIAFINQEEVRRPDGKKGPGLFAYLRKLAGSGNGRESRDVVATVFKGTVNRQINGYLLRDILTKIDGIHFSSTEEIHTLSHLYESMLKEMRDAAGDAGEFYTPRAVVRFCVEALNPQL
;
A
#
# COMPACT_ATOMS: atom_id res chain seq x y z
N MET A 1 -18.04 7.34 -3.22
CA MET A 1 -17.44 7.78 -1.96
C MET A 1 -17.50 6.64 -0.94
N THR A 2 -16.37 6.26 -0.35
CA THR A 2 -16.29 5.14 0.60
C THR A 2 -16.46 5.64 2.03
N SER A 3 -17.53 5.23 2.72
CA SER A 3 -17.71 5.59 4.14
C SER A 3 -16.78 4.77 5.05
N ALA A 4 -16.47 5.29 6.25
CA ALA A 4 -15.67 4.57 7.26
C ALA A 4 -16.24 3.16 7.58
N GLN A 5 -17.57 3.04 7.61
CA GLN A 5 -18.26 1.76 7.83
C GLN A 5 -18.06 0.77 6.67
N ARG A 6 -18.06 1.26 5.41
CA ARG A 6 -17.74 0.44 4.23
C ARG A 6 -16.28 0.01 4.22
N LEU A 7 -15.37 0.87 4.68
CA LEU A 7 -13.95 0.54 4.74
C LEU A 7 -13.68 -0.53 5.81
N GLY A 8 -14.32 -0.43 6.98
CA GLY A 8 -14.25 -1.45 8.02
C GLY A 8 -14.79 -2.82 7.57
N SER A 9 -15.92 -2.86 6.87
CA SER A 9 -16.48 -4.12 6.35
C SER A 9 -15.60 -4.74 5.26
N LEU A 10 -14.95 -3.92 4.44
CA LEU A 10 -14.02 -4.37 3.41
C LEU A 10 -12.74 -4.94 4.03
N ILE A 11 -12.15 -4.25 5.00
CA ILE A 11 -10.99 -4.76 5.76
C ILE A 11 -11.31 -6.11 6.40
N LYS A 12 -12.50 -6.24 7.00
CA LYS A 12 -12.96 -7.52 7.56
C LYS A 12 -13.05 -8.61 6.49
N SER A 13 -13.67 -8.30 5.34
CA SER A 13 -13.78 -9.25 4.23
C SER A 13 -12.42 -9.65 3.63
N ALA A 14 -11.47 -8.72 3.53
CA ALA A 14 -10.11 -9.00 3.09
C ALA A 14 -9.38 -9.91 4.09
N ARG A 15 -9.53 -9.67 5.40
CA ARG A 15 -9.00 -10.57 6.45
C ARG A 15 -9.59 -11.97 6.36
N ASP A 16 -10.89 -12.10 6.06
CA ASP A 16 -11.54 -13.40 5.89
C ASP A 16 -10.98 -14.18 4.69
N ILE A 17 -10.58 -13.49 3.61
CA ILE A 17 -9.89 -14.13 2.49
C ILE A 17 -8.47 -14.55 2.89
N LEU A 18 -7.73 -13.67 3.57
CA LEU A 18 -6.37 -13.96 4.05
C LEU A 18 -6.33 -15.19 4.98
N ARG A 19 -7.40 -15.47 5.73
CA ARG A 19 -7.54 -16.69 6.56
C ARG A 19 -7.54 -17.99 5.75
N LYS A 20 -7.88 -17.94 4.46
CA LYS A 20 -7.89 -19.12 3.57
C LYS A 20 -6.52 -19.42 2.96
N ASP A 21 -5.58 -18.47 3.04
CA ASP A 21 -4.23 -18.65 2.53
C ASP A 21 -3.39 -19.45 3.52
N LYS A 22 -2.92 -20.63 3.10
CA LYS A 22 -2.13 -21.53 3.95
C LYS A 22 -0.73 -20.98 4.27
N GLY A 23 -0.27 -19.94 3.56
CA GLY A 23 0.99 -19.26 3.83
C GLY A 23 0.94 -18.28 5.01
N LEU A 24 -0.24 -18.04 5.60
CA LEU A 24 -0.43 -17.05 6.66
C LEU A 24 -0.92 -17.69 7.97
N SER A 25 -0.11 -17.58 9.03
CA SER A 25 -0.41 -18.08 10.37
C SER A 25 -0.81 -16.94 11.32
N GLY A 26 -2.11 -16.85 11.60
CA GLY A 26 -2.65 -15.85 12.53
C GLY A 26 -2.63 -14.41 11.99
N ASP A 27 -3.04 -13.46 12.83
CA ASP A 27 -3.20 -12.06 12.39
C ASP A 27 -1.86 -11.31 12.28
N ALA A 28 -0.81 -11.80 12.96
CA ALA A 28 0.56 -11.31 12.83
C ALA A 28 1.11 -11.44 11.39
N ASP A 29 0.72 -12.47 10.66
CA ASP A 29 1.09 -12.63 9.24
C ASP A 29 0.15 -11.85 8.32
N ARG A 30 -1.16 -11.83 8.62
CA ARG A 30 -2.19 -11.28 7.72
C ARG A 30 -2.18 -9.76 7.66
N LEU A 31 -1.96 -9.10 8.79
CA LEU A 31 -2.04 -7.65 8.85
C LEU A 31 -0.96 -6.98 7.99
N PRO A 32 0.34 -7.38 8.05
CA PRO A 32 1.35 -6.86 7.14
C PRO A 32 0.98 -7.03 5.66
N GLN A 33 0.32 -8.13 5.28
CA GLN A 33 -0.13 -8.34 3.90
C GLN A 33 -1.18 -7.32 3.49
N LEU A 34 -2.19 -7.10 4.33
CA LEU A 34 -3.21 -6.10 4.05
C LEU A 34 -2.62 -4.68 4.02
N THR A 35 -1.65 -4.39 4.90
CA THR A 35 -1.02 -3.09 5.00
C THR A 35 -0.31 -2.66 3.71
N TRP A 36 0.54 -3.51 3.12
CA TRP A 36 1.26 -3.12 1.90
C TRP A 36 0.32 -2.99 0.70
N ILE A 37 -0.72 -3.83 0.62
CA ILE A 37 -1.72 -3.76 -0.45
C ILE A 37 -2.48 -2.43 -0.39
N MET A 38 -2.98 -2.09 0.81
CA MET A 38 -3.68 -0.84 1.05
C MET A 38 -2.78 0.36 0.79
N PHE A 39 -1.52 0.31 1.23
CA PHE A 39 -0.52 1.35 0.97
C PHE A 39 -0.38 1.64 -0.53
N LEU A 40 -0.23 0.61 -1.38
CA LEU A 40 -0.09 0.81 -2.83
C LEU A 40 -1.36 1.36 -3.48
N LYS A 41 -2.56 0.89 -3.07
CA LYS A 41 -3.83 1.44 -3.56
C LYS A 41 -3.92 2.94 -3.25
N PHE A 42 -3.65 3.30 -2.00
CA PHE A 42 -3.77 4.67 -1.52
C PHE A 42 -2.74 5.59 -2.16
N LEU A 43 -1.51 5.10 -2.32
CA LEU A 43 -0.47 5.84 -3.01
C LEU A 43 -0.90 6.15 -4.44
N ASP A 44 -1.41 5.18 -5.20
CA ASP A 44 -1.85 5.41 -6.59
C ASP A 44 -3.03 6.38 -6.68
N ASP A 45 -4.02 6.30 -5.78
CA ASP A 45 -5.13 7.26 -5.74
C ASP A 45 -4.63 8.69 -5.45
N LEU A 46 -3.71 8.85 -4.50
CA LEU A 46 -3.09 10.15 -4.21
C LEU A 46 -2.28 10.66 -5.40
N GLU A 47 -1.56 9.77 -6.11
CA GLU A 47 -0.83 10.13 -7.34
C GLU A 47 -1.77 10.56 -8.47
N LYS A 48 -3.02 10.03 -8.55
CA LYS A 48 -4.04 10.52 -9.51
C LYS A 48 -4.39 11.96 -9.23
N VAL A 49 -4.78 12.27 -7.99
CA VAL A 49 -5.19 13.62 -7.58
C VAL A 49 -4.06 14.62 -7.86
N ARG A 50 -2.83 14.30 -7.47
CA ARG A 50 -1.66 15.16 -7.71
C ARG A 50 -1.35 15.35 -9.20
N ALA A 51 -1.50 14.29 -10.00
CA ALA A 51 -1.30 14.37 -11.45
C ALA A 51 -2.37 15.27 -12.11
N ASP A 52 -3.62 15.17 -11.65
CA ASP A 52 -4.72 15.99 -12.13
C ASP A 52 -4.50 17.47 -11.75
N GLU A 53 -4.15 17.75 -10.49
CA GLU A 53 -3.80 19.09 -10.01
C GLU A 53 -2.63 19.70 -10.80
N ALA A 54 -1.56 18.94 -11.02
CA ALA A 54 -0.41 19.40 -11.79
C ALA A 54 -0.79 19.75 -13.23
N THR A 55 -1.64 18.91 -13.84
CA THR A 55 -2.14 19.12 -15.21
C THR A 55 -2.99 20.40 -15.30
N LEU A 56 -3.88 20.62 -14.33
CA LEU A 56 -4.67 21.84 -14.22
C LEU A 56 -3.81 23.08 -13.98
N GLY A 57 -2.74 22.94 -13.19
CA GLY A 57 -1.75 24.00 -12.93
C GLY A 57 -0.73 24.21 -14.06
N GLY A 58 -0.83 23.48 -15.18
CA GLY A 58 0.09 23.61 -16.32
C GLY A 58 1.51 23.09 -16.06
N SER A 59 1.69 22.22 -15.05
CA SER A 59 2.98 21.66 -14.66
C SER A 59 3.05 20.16 -14.93
N LYS A 60 4.27 19.62 -15.11
CA LYS A 60 4.48 18.18 -15.30
C LYS A 60 4.57 17.49 -13.94
N TYR A 61 3.72 16.49 -13.71
CA TYR A 61 3.81 15.61 -12.55
C TYR A 61 4.82 14.48 -12.80
N LYS A 62 5.73 14.26 -11.86
CA LYS A 62 6.63 13.10 -11.86
C LYS A 62 6.12 12.07 -10.84
N PRO A 63 5.68 10.88 -11.29
CA PRO A 63 5.11 9.90 -10.38
C PRO A 63 6.17 9.26 -9.47
N ILE A 64 5.77 8.86 -8.27
CA ILE A 64 6.61 8.12 -7.32
C ILE A 64 6.83 6.71 -7.86
N ILE A 65 5.76 6.03 -8.27
CA ILE A 65 5.79 4.72 -8.92
C ILE A 65 5.51 4.88 -10.40
N GLU A 66 6.39 4.37 -11.25
CA GLU A 66 6.25 4.43 -12.70
C GLU A 66 5.50 3.19 -13.25
N ALA A 67 4.95 3.33 -14.44
CA ALA A 67 4.37 2.19 -15.15
C ALA A 67 5.45 1.13 -15.45
N PRO A 68 5.14 -0.18 -15.39
CA PRO A 68 3.82 -0.78 -15.16
C PRO A 68 3.58 -1.21 -13.70
N TYR A 69 4.18 -0.54 -12.72
CA TYR A 69 4.14 -0.96 -11.31
C TYR A 69 3.09 -0.22 -10.47
N ARG A 70 2.38 0.76 -11.06
CA ARG A 70 1.32 1.51 -10.35
C ARG A 70 0.12 0.60 -10.16
N TRP A 71 -0.63 0.81 -9.08
CA TRP A 71 -1.83 0.01 -8.79
C TRP A 71 -2.76 -0.12 -10.01
N ARG A 72 -3.04 1.00 -10.68
CA ARG A 72 -3.88 1.04 -11.90
C ARG A 72 -3.39 0.17 -13.07
N ASP A 73 -2.10 -0.18 -13.11
CA ASP A 73 -1.49 -0.93 -14.22
C ASP A 73 -1.62 -2.45 -14.04
N TRP A 74 -1.66 -2.95 -12.80
CA TRP A 74 -1.56 -4.40 -12.53
C TRP A 74 -2.63 -4.94 -11.58
N ALA A 75 -3.13 -4.12 -10.65
CA ALA A 75 -4.11 -4.52 -9.64
C ALA A 75 -5.54 -4.18 -10.06
N SER A 76 -5.79 -3.03 -10.69
CA SER A 76 -7.12 -2.60 -11.13
C SER A 76 -7.73 -3.38 -12.31
N PRO A 77 -6.97 -3.82 -13.34
CA PRO A 77 -7.58 -4.53 -14.47
C PRO A 77 -8.32 -5.80 -14.03
N ALA A 78 -9.57 -5.95 -14.47
CA ALA A 78 -10.43 -7.09 -14.10
C ALA A 78 -9.91 -8.43 -14.64
N ASP A 79 -9.26 -8.40 -15.80
CA ASP A 79 -8.55 -9.51 -16.44
C ASP A 79 -7.04 -9.53 -16.11
N GLY A 80 -6.65 -8.82 -15.05
CA GLY A 80 -5.26 -8.69 -14.61
C GLY A 80 -4.62 -10.01 -14.15
N VAL A 81 -3.30 -9.98 -13.97
CA VAL A 81 -2.48 -11.16 -13.60
C VAL A 81 -3.00 -11.85 -12.32
N THR A 82 -3.07 -13.18 -12.31
CA THR A 82 -3.60 -13.97 -11.18
C THR A 82 -2.80 -15.26 -10.99
N GLY A 83 -3.13 -16.04 -9.96
CA GLY A 83 -2.49 -17.32 -9.65
C GLY A 83 -0.97 -17.20 -9.49
N ASP A 84 -0.24 -18.22 -9.92
CA ASP A 84 1.22 -18.28 -9.77
C ASP A 84 1.94 -17.11 -10.47
N ALA A 85 1.39 -16.63 -11.58
CA ALA A 85 1.95 -15.48 -12.30
C ALA A 85 1.87 -14.19 -11.46
N LEU A 86 0.82 -14.02 -10.65
CA LEU A 86 0.73 -12.87 -9.74
C LEU A 86 1.75 -13.00 -8.61
N ILE A 87 1.87 -14.18 -7.98
CA ILE A 87 2.89 -14.41 -6.94
C ILE A 87 4.30 -14.19 -7.48
N ALA A 88 4.58 -14.70 -8.69
CA ALA A 88 5.83 -14.47 -9.40
C ALA A 88 6.08 -12.98 -9.63
N PHE A 89 5.07 -12.24 -10.12
CA PHE A 89 5.18 -10.81 -10.35
C PHE A 89 5.52 -10.03 -9.08
N ILE A 90 4.92 -10.39 -7.93
CA ILE A 90 5.19 -9.70 -6.66
C ILE A 90 6.61 -10.02 -6.15
N ASN A 91 7.00 -11.30 -6.17
CA ASN A 91 8.13 -11.80 -5.39
C ASN A 91 9.46 -11.93 -6.15
N GLN A 92 9.44 -12.13 -7.47
CA GLN A 92 10.65 -12.47 -8.22
C GLN A 92 11.52 -11.23 -8.52
N GLU A 93 12.84 -11.42 -8.53
CA GLU A 93 13.77 -10.36 -8.94
C GLU A 93 13.65 -10.03 -10.43
N GLU A 94 13.22 -10.98 -11.26
CA GLU A 94 12.90 -10.79 -12.68
C GLU A 94 11.72 -11.67 -13.07
N VAL A 95 10.78 -11.11 -13.84
CA VAL A 95 9.54 -11.76 -14.25
C VAL A 95 9.02 -11.17 -15.57
N ARG A 96 8.10 -11.87 -16.23
CA ARG A 96 7.27 -11.26 -17.27
C ARG A 96 6.18 -10.41 -16.62
N ARG A 97 6.31 -9.09 -16.73
CA ARG A 97 5.44 -8.09 -16.10
C ARG A 97 4.06 -8.05 -16.76
N PRO A 98 3.08 -7.36 -16.15
CA PRO A 98 1.73 -7.19 -16.70
C PRO A 98 1.68 -6.56 -18.10
N ASP A 99 2.69 -5.77 -18.46
CA ASP A 99 2.82 -5.19 -19.81
C ASP A 99 3.40 -6.18 -20.86
N GLY A 100 3.60 -7.45 -20.48
CA GLY A 100 4.12 -8.51 -21.32
C GLY A 100 5.64 -8.51 -21.48
N LYS A 101 6.36 -7.51 -20.94
CA LYS A 101 7.83 -7.38 -21.04
C LYS A 101 8.53 -8.01 -19.85
N LYS A 102 9.78 -8.43 -20.05
CA LYS A 102 10.65 -8.84 -18.93
C LYS A 102 11.14 -7.63 -18.15
N GLY A 103 11.23 -7.77 -16.85
CA GLY A 103 11.79 -6.76 -15.95
C GLY A 103 11.68 -7.21 -14.49
N PRO A 104 12.04 -6.35 -13.52
CA PRO A 104 11.94 -6.74 -12.13
C PRO A 104 10.51 -6.99 -11.69
N GLY A 105 10.32 -7.89 -10.72
CA GLY A 105 9.05 -8.00 -10.02
C GLY A 105 8.75 -6.75 -9.18
N LEU A 106 7.52 -6.66 -8.68
CA LEU A 106 7.02 -5.49 -7.98
C LEU A 106 7.89 -5.13 -6.77
N PHE A 107 8.18 -6.09 -5.89
CA PHE A 107 8.94 -5.78 -4.67
C PHE A 107 10.40 -5.45 -5.00
N ALA A 108 10.98 -6.13 -5.98
CA ALA A 108 12.33 -5.82 -6.47
C ALA A 108 12.42 -4.41 -7.04
N TYR A 109 11.42 -3.98 -7.80
CA TYR A 109 11.30 -2.60 -8.30
C TYR A 109 11.17 -1.60 -7.16
N LEU A 110 10.21 -1.80 -6.24
CA LEU A 110 9.93 -0.87 -5.15
C LEU A 110 11.13 -0.68 -4.22
N ARG A 111 11.86 -1.75 -3.90
CA ARG A 111 13.08 -1.71 -3.06
C ARG A 111 14.23 -0.93 -3.69
N LYS A 112 14.26 -0.84 -5.03
CA LYS A 112 15.29 -0.16 -5.82
C LYS A 112 14.87 1.26 -6.21
N LEU A 113 13.70 1.74 -5.78
CA LEU A 113 13.32 3.13 -5.98
C LEU A 113 14.38 4.03 -5.36
N ALA A 114 14.89 4.95 -6.17
CA ALA A 114 15.78 6.00 -5.75
C ALA A 114 15.21 7.34 -6.20
N GLY A 115 15.17 8.28 -5.27
CA GLY A 115 14.77 9.63 -5.56
C GLY A 115 15.77 10.38 -6.46
N SER A 116 15.26 11.15 -7.42
CA SER A 116 16.06 12.15 -8.15
C SER A 116 15.19 13.38 -8.42
N GLY A 117 15.65 14.55 -7.98
CA GLY A 117 14.92 15.83 -8.08
C GLY A 117 13.74 15.93 -7.11
N ASN A 118 12.70 16.68 -7.49
CA ASN A 118 11.45 16.81 -6.71
C ASN A 118 10.79 15.44 -6.55
N GLY A 119 10.43 15.09 -5.30
CA GLY A 119 9.89 13.77 -4.95
C GLY A 119 10.93 12.74 -4.49
N ARG A 120 12.18 13.16 -4.26
CA ARG A 120 13.27 12.29 -3.77
C ARG A 120 12.90 11.58 -2.46
N GLU A 121 12.47 12.36 -1.47
CA GLU A 121 12.13 11.86 -0.14
C GLU A 121 11.02 10.81 -0.19
N SER A 122 9.98 11.04 -0.98
CA SER A 122 8.85 10.09 -1.09
C SER A 122 9.27 8.76 -1.72
N ARG A 123 10.12 8.77 -2.76
CA ARG A 123 10.64 7.55 -3.39
C ARG A 123 11.55 6.76 -2.42
N ASP A 124 12.41 7.46 -1.70
CA ASP A 124 13.32 6.84 -0.73
C ASP A 124 12.56 6.23 0.47
N VAL A 125 11.46 6.86 0.90
CA VAL A 125 10.54 6.32 1.91
C VAL A 125 9.87 5.04 1.41
N VAL A 126 9.31 5.04 0.19
CA VAL A 126 8.71 3.82 -0.39
C VAL A 126 9.74 2.69 -0.46
N ALA A 127 10.95 2.98 -0.94
CA ALA A 127 12.02 1.99 -1.00
C ALA A 127 12.34 1.40 0.38
N THR A 128 12.41 2.25 1.40
CA THR A 128 12.71 1.83 2.78
C THR A 128 11.62 0.93 3.35
N VAL A 129 10.33 1.28 3.16
CA VAL A 129 9.20 0.45 3.59
C VAL A 129 9.25 -0.93 2.93
N PHE A 130 9.49 -0.99 1.61
CA PHE A 130 9.49 -2.27 0.87
C PHE A 130 10.76 -3.10 1.07
N LYS A 131 11.85 -2.54 1.60
CA LYS A 131 13.01 -3.34 2.08
C LYS A 131 12.65 -4.20 3.28
N GLY A 132 11.82 -3.70 4.19
CA GLY A 132 11.32 -4.44 5.35
C GLY A 132 10.07 -5.27 5.08
N THR A 133 9.48 -5.16 3.88
CA THR A 133 8.22 -5.83 3.54
C THR A 133 8.47 -7.10 2.75
N VAL A 134 7.77 -8.17 3.13
CA VAL A 134 7.75 -9.45 2.44
C VAL A 134 6.31 -9.91 2.20
N ASN A 135 6.05 -10.43 1.01
CA ASN A 135 4.78 -11.07 0.71
C ASN A 135 4.86 -12.53 1.13
N ARG A 136 3.97 -12.93 2.06
CA ARG A 136 3.88 -14.30 2.58
C ARG A 136 2.73 -15.10 1.95
N GLN A 137 1.89 -14.46 1.16
CA GLN A 137 0.79 -15.15 0.47
C GLN A 137 1.35 -16.10 -0.57
N ILE A 138 0.86 -17.33 -0.57
CA ILE A 138 1.25 -18.35 -1.54
C ILE A 138 0.16 -18.58 -2.60
N ASN A 139 -1.08 -18.15 -2.33
CA ASN A 139 -2.18 -18.32 -3.28
C ASN A 139 -2.48 -17.02 -4.02
N GLY A 140 -2.01 -16.94 -5.27
CA GLY A 140 -2.24 -15.78 -6.12
C GLY A 140 -3.69 -15.53 -6.50
N TYR A 141 -4.57 -16.54 -6.47
CA TYR A 141 -6.00 -16.34 -6.69
C TYR A 141 -6.66 -15.62 -5.52
N LEU A 142 -6.30 -16.00 -4.27
CA LEU A 142 -6.77 -15.31 -3.08
C LEU A 142 -6.22 -13.88 -2.99
N LEU A 143 -4.95 -13.69 -3.37
CA LEU A 143 -4.39 -12.34 -3.49
C LEU A 143 -5.17 -11.50 -4.51
N ARG A 144 -5.48 -12.05 -5.69
CA ARG A 144 -6.30 -11.38 -6.70
C ARG A 144 -7.68 -10.99 -6.14
N ASP A 145 -8.36 -11.87 -5.40
CA ASP A 145 -9.65 -11.55 -4.78
C ASP A 145 -9.57 -10.35 -3.81
N ILE A 146 -8.47 -10.26 -3.05
CA ILE A 146 -8.22 -9.14 -2.13
C ILE A 146 -7.98 -7.85 -2.92
N LEU A 147 -7.14 -7.90 -3.97
CA LEU A 147 -6.87 -6.75 -4.83
C LEU A 147 -8.16 -6.21 -5.44
N THR A 148 -9.00 -7.07 -6.01
CA THR A 148 -10.28 -6.68 -6.62
C THR A 148 -11.22 -6.03 -5.60
N LYS A 149 -11.27 -6.53 -4.36
CA LYS A 149 -12.06 -5.89 -3.30
C LYS A 149 -11.54 -4.51 -2.95
N ILE A 150 -10.23 -4.38 -2.75
CA ILE A 150 -9.58 -3.11 -2.37
C ILE A 150 -9.63 -2.10 -3.51
N ASP A 151 -9.62 -2.54 -4.77
CA ASP A 151 -9.74 -1.66 -5.93
C ASP A 151 -11.09 -0.92 -5.97
N GLY A 152 -12.16 -1.56 -5.49
CA GLY A 152 -13.49 -0.97 -5.35
C GLY A 152 -13.58 0.20 -4.35
N ILE A 153 -12.49 0.50 -3.63
CA ILE A 153 -12.40 1.66 -2.76
C ILE A 153 -12.08 2.88 -3.60
N HIS A 154 -12.94 3.90 -3.54
CA HIS A 154 -12.72 5.18 -4.20
C HIS A 154 -12.66 6.28 -3.14
N PHE A 155 -11.58 7.05 -3.18
CA PHE A 155 -11.40 8.27 -2.41
C PHE A 155 -11.42 9.46 -3.36
N SER A 156 -12.15 10.49 -2.99
CA SER A 156 -12.43 11.68 -3.79
C SER A 156 -12.08 12.99 -3.08
N SER A 157 -11.67 12.97 -1.80
CA SER A 157 -11.34 14.21 -1.08
C SER A 157 -10.22 14.08 -0.05
N THR A 158 -9.60 15.23 0.26
CA THR A 158 -8.53 15.37 1.26
C THR A 158 -8.99 15.04 2.70
N GLU A 159 -10.28 15.22 3.02
CA GLU A 159 -10.85 14.80 4.32
C GLU A 159 -10.79 13.27 4.53
N GLU A 160 -10.77 12.48 3.45
CA GLU A 160 -10.70 11.03 3.55
C GLU A 160 -9.29 10.53 3.90
N ILE A 161 -8.23 11.32 3.64
CA ILE A 161 -6.85 11.03 4.05
C ILE A 161 -6.73 10.99 5.59
N HIS A 162 -7.49 11.84 6.30
CA HIS A 162 -7.54 11.81 7.76
C HIS A 162 -8.24 10.55 8.29
N THR A 163 -9.37 10.16 7.69
CA THR A 163 -10.08 8.92 8.01
C THR A 163 -9.17 7.70 7.80
N LEU A 164 -8.36 7.72 6.75
CA LEU A 164 -7.41 6.69 6.39
C LEU A 164 -6.22 6.62 7.34
N SER A 165 -5.71 7.77 7.78
CA SER A 165 -4.70 7.85 8.84
C SER A 165 -5.20 7.22 10.14
N HIS A 166 -6.45 7.48 10.52
CA HIS A 166 -7.07 6.89 11.71
C HIS A 166 -7.28 5.37 11.58
N LEU A 167 -7.64 4.89 10.40
CA LEU A 167 -7.81 3.45 10.17
C LEU A 167 -6.46 2.73 10.12
N TYR A 168 -5.45 3.32 9.51
CA TYR A 168 -4.08 2.81 9.53
C TYR A 168 -3.55 2.75 10.98
N GLU A 169 -3.77 3.80 11.76
CA GLU A 169 -3.43 3.85 13.19
C GLU A 169 -4.17 2.77 13.99
N SER A 170 -5.46 2.56 13.70
CA SER A 170 -6.26 1.52 14.36
C SER A 170 -5.76 0.12 14.00
N MET A 171 -5.39 -0.12 12.74
CA MET A 171 -4.78 -1.37 12.29
C MET A 171 -3.41 -1.60 12.95
N LEU A 172 -2.55 -0.58 13.02
CA LEU A 172 -1.27 -0.67 13.74
C LEU A 172 -1.46 -0.94 15.24
N LYS A 173 -2.47 -0.32 15.86
CA LYS A 173 -2.84 -0.58 17.26
C LYS A 173 -3.36 -2.01 17.45
N GLU A 174 -4.17 -2.53 16.54
CA GLU A 174 -4.56 -3.95 16.53
C GLU A 174 -3.36 -4.88 16.35
N MET A 175 -2.35 -4.50 15.54
CA MET A 175 -1.09 -5.25 15.41
C MET A 175 -0.36 -5.36 16.75
N ARG A 176 -0.24 -4.23 17.46
CA ARG A 176 0.36 -4.15 18.79
C ARG A 176 -0.37 -5.08 19.77
N ASP A 177 -1.70 -5.04 19.75
CA ASP A 177 -2.53 -5.79 20.69
C ASP A 177 -2.55 -7.30 20.35
N ALA A 178 -2.40 -7.67 19.08
CA ALA A 178 -2.38 -9.07 18.62
C ALA A 178 -1.00 -9.75 18.70
N ALA A 179 0.09 -8.98 18.66
CA ALA A 179 1.45 -9.53 18.60
C ALA A 179 2.04 -9.92 19.96
N GLY A 180 1.40 -9.58 21.09
CA GLY A 180 1.70 -10.08 22.44
C GLY A 180 3.08 -9.77 23.05
N ASP A 181 4.11 -9.57 22.23
CA ASP A 181 5.54 -9.57 22.63
C ASP A 181 6.39 -8.56 21.80
N ALA A 182 5.78 -7.81 20.88
CA ALA A 182 6.45 -6.81 20.02
C ALA A 182 6.12 -5.36 20.41
N GLY A 183 6.05 -5.08 21.71
CA GLY A 183 5.51 -3.84 22.29
C GLY A 183 6.30 -2.54 22.05
N GLU A 184 7.37 -2.53 21.25
CA GLU A 184 8.36 -1.44 21.30
C GLU A 184 8.32 -0.39 20.18
N PHE A 185 7.29 -0.30 19.33
CA PHE A 185 7.38 0.60 18.15
C PHE A 185 6.17 1.50 17.88
N TYR A 186 5.35 1.83 18.88
CA TYR A 186 4.24 2.77 18.67
C TYR A 186 4.23 3.96 19.61
N THR A 187 4.51 5.15 19.07
CA THR A 187 4.22 6.42 19.73
C THR A 187 2.87 6.95 19.24
N PRO A 188 1.86 7.13 20.13
CA PRO A 188 0.56 7.66 19.76
C PRO A 188 0.65 8.99 19.01
N ARG A 189 -0.19 9.20 17.98
CA ARG A 189 -0.17 10.47 17.21
C ARG A 189 -0.41 11.70 18.08
N ALA A 190 -1.15 11.58 19.17
CA ALA A 190 -1.32 12.67 20.12
C ALA A 190 0.03 13.13 20.73
N VAL A 191 0.92 12.18 21.02
CA VAL A 191 2.26 12.45 21.55
C VAL A 191 3.15 13.03 20.46
N VAL A 192 3.10 12.48 19.24
CA VAL A 192 3.86 13.03 18.09
C VAL A 192 3.41 14.45 17.76
N ARG A 193 2.09 14.71 17.71
CA ARG A 193 1.54 16.05 17.48
C ARG A 193 1.93 17.02 18.58
N PHE A 194 1.85 16.61 19.84
CA PHE A 194 2.32 17.42 20.97
C PHE A 194 3.80 17.78 20.84
N CYS A 195 4.66 16.81 20.51
CA CYS A 195 6.09 17.07 20.32
C CYS A 195 6.34 18.00 19.12
N VAL A 196 5.64 17.83 18.00
CA VAL A 196 5.78 18.70 16.81
C VAL A 196 5.29 20.12 17.08
N GLU A 197 4.15 20.28 17.76
CA GLU A 197 3.63 21.58 18.18
C GLU A 197 4.56 22.28 19.18
N ALA A 198 5.10 21.53 20.16
CA ALA A 198 6.03 22.07 21.14
C ALA A 198 7.40 22.44 20.53
N LEU A 199 7.86 21.70 19.51
CA LEU A 199 9.14 21.95 18.83
C LEU A 199 9.04 23.02 17.74
N ASN A 200 7.84 23.34 17.25
CA ASN A 200 7.55 24.34 16.21
C ASN A 200 8.61 24.44 15.10
N PRO A 201 8.92 23.33 14.40
CA PRO A 201 9.96 23.34 13.38
C PRO A 201 9.60 24.28 12.23
N GLN A 202 10.54 25.12 11.82
CA GLN A 202 10.43 26.06 10.70
C GLN A 202 11.20 25.49 9.49
N LEU A 203 10.70 25.70 8.28
CA LEU A 203 11.32 25.29 7.00
C LEU A 203 12.45 26.24 6.58
#